data_AF-A0A850ZBU8-F1
#
_entry.id   AF-A0A850ZBU8-F1
#
_cell.length_a   1.000
_cell.length_b   1.000
_cell.length_c   1.000
_cell.angle_alpha   90.00
_cell.angle_beta   90.00
_cell.angle_gamma   90.00
#
_symmetry.space_group_name_H-M   'P 1'
#
loop_
_entity.id
_entity.type
_entity.pdbx_description
1 polymer ?
#
loop_
_entity_poly.entity_id
_entity_poly.type
_entity_poly.pdbx_seq_one_letter_code
_entity_poly.pdbx_strand_id
1 'polypeptide(L)' 'EAYRESVLPSNVAARVAVEAGIADYWYKYVGLKGAIVGMKGYGESAPADKLFPYFGFTVENVVEKALSV' A
#
# COMPACT_ATOMS: atom_id res chain seq x y z
N GLU A 1 11.67 1.23 21.43
CA GLU A 1 10.25 0.86 21.58
C GLU A 1 9.28 2.03 21.47
N ALA A 2 9.20 2.92 22.47
CA ALA A 2 8.12 3.90 22.62
C ALA A 2 7.82 4.76 21.38
N TYR A 3 8.85 5.27 20.70
CA TYR A 3 8.66 6.08 19.49
C TYR A 3 8.00 5.29 18.35
N ARG A 4 8.44 4.04 18.09
CA ARG A 4 7.85 3.22 17.02
C ARG A 4 6.38 2.91 17.32
N GLU A 5 6.07 2.60 18.57
CA GLU A 5 4.69 2.35 19.03
C GLU A 5 3.81 3.61 18.93
N SER A 6 4.37 4.81 19.17
CA SER A 6 3.62 6.07 19.00
C SER A 6 3.26 6.39 17.55
N VAL A 7 4.01 5.86 16.56
CA VAL A 7 3.77 6.09 15.13
C VAL A 7 2.94 4.97 14.51
N LEU A 8 3.25 3.72 14.85
CA LEU A 8 2.55 2.53 14.35
C LEU A 8 2.09 1.66 15.53
N PRO A 9 1.04 2.08 16.27
CA PRO A 9 0.57 1.36 17.44
C PRO A 9 0.24 -0.10 17.11
N SER A 10 0.83 -1.02 17.87
CA SER A 10 0.71 -2.46 17.67
C SER A 10 -0.72 -2.98 17.78
N ASN A 11 -1.60 -2.26 18.49
CA ASN A 11 -3.02 -2.56 18.60
C ASN A 11 -3.84 -2.16 17.35
N VAL A 12 -3.29 -1.36 16.44
CA VAL A 12 -3.93 -0.99 15.17
C VAL A 12 -3.41 -1.89 14.06
N ALA A 13 -4.15 -2.95 13.75
CA ALA A 13 -3.79 -3.92 12.72
C ALA A 13 -4.27 -3.55 11.30
N ALA A 14 -5.34 -2.76 11.19
CA ALA A 14 -5.85 -2.25 9.92
C ALA A 14 -4.89 -1.17 9.38
N ARG A 15 -4.04 -1.54 8.43
CA ARG A 15 -2.99 -0.68 7.86
C ARG A 15 -2.98 -0.84 6.34
N VAL A 16 -2.82 0.27 5.63
CA VAL A 16 -2.62 0.28 4.18
C VAL A 16 -1.32 1.02 3.85
N ALA A 17 -0.40 0.36 3.15
CA ALA A 17 0.78 0.99 2.57
C ALA A 17 0.52 1.32 1.09
N VAL A 18 0.94 2.50 0.63
CA VAL A 18 0.73 2.96 -0.75
C VAL A 18 2.05 3.49 -1.31
N GLU A 19 2.61 2.80 -2.30
CA GLU A 19 3.88 3.19 -2.93
C GLU A 19 3.99 2.60 -4.35
N ALA A 20 4.43 3.41 -5.32
CA ALA A 20 4.70 2.96 -6.70
C ALA A 20 6.02 2.17 -6.83
N GLY A 21 6.21 1.18 -5.96
CA GLY A 21 7.35 0.26 -5.87
C GLY A 21 6.89 -1.16 -5.52
N ILE A 22 7.82 -2.10 -5.37
CA ILE A 22 7.48 -3.51 -5.09
C ILE A 22 6.68 -3.65 -3.78
N ALA A 23 5.52 -4.30 -3.86
CA ALA A 23 4.61 -4.42 -2.71
C ALA A 23 5.24 -5.15 -1.51
N ASP A 24 6.01 -6.21 -1.77
CA ASP A 24 6.45 -7.16 -0.74
C ASP A 24 7.27 -6.52 0.41
N TYR A 25 7.96 -5.41 0.13
CA TYR A 25 8.71 -4.67 1.14
C TYR A 25 7.84 -4.25 2.35
N TRP A 26 6.57 -3.92 2.08
CA TRP A 26 5.67 -3.31 3.06
C TRP A 26 5.03 -4.30 4.04
N TYR A 27 5.10 -5.62 3.80
CA TYR A 27 4.57 -6.63 4.73
C TYR A 27 5.13 -6.50 6.14
N LYS A 28 6.37 -6.03 6.28
CA LYS A 28 7.00 -5.77 7.59
C LYS A 28 6.21 -4.77 8.45
N TYR A 29 5.49 -3.83 7.82
CA TYR A 29 4.81 -2.73 8.51
C TYR A 29 3.29 -2.90 8.56
N VAL A 30 2.69 -3.47 7.51
CA VAL A 30 1.24 -3.71 7.45
C VAL A 30 0.83 -5.04 8.09
N GLY A 31 1.77 -5.97 8.25
CA GLY A 31 1.52 -7.30 8.81
C GLY A 31 0.62 -8.17 7.90
N LEU A 32 0.09 -9.25 8.47
CA LEU A 32 -0.73 -10.23 7.73
C LEU A 32 -2.20 -9.81 7.56
N LYS A 33 -2.62 -8.75 8.26
CA LYS A 33 -4.01 -8.25 8.26
C LYS A 33 -4.19 -6.95 7.49
N GLY A 34 -3.11 -6.28 7.11
CA GLY A 34 -3.15 -5.06 6.33
C GLY A 34 -3.21 -5.31 4.82
N ALA A 35 -3.19 -4.22 4.06
CA ALA A 35 -3.20 -4.23 2.60
C ALA A 35 -2.08 -3.34 2.04
N ILE A 36 -1.73 -3.57 0.77
CA ILE A 36 -0.65 -2.85 0.08
C ILE A 36 -1.14 -2.48 -1.31
N VAL A 37 -1.10 -1.19 -1.65
CA VAL A 37 -1.24 -0.68 -3.02
C VAL A 37 0.17 -0.42 -3.53
N GLY A 38 0.69 -1.38 -4.32
CA GLY A 38 2.04 -1.35 -4.84
C GLY A 38 2.21 -2.19 -6.10
N MET A 39 3.36 -2.05 -6.74
CA MET A 39 3.74 -2.77 -7.95
C MET A 39 4.01 -4.25 -7.65
N LYS A 40 3.72 -5.12 -8.62
CA LYS A 40 3.98 -6.58 -8.57
C LYS A 40 4.86 -7.08 -9.73
N GLY A 41 5.38 -6.15 -10.53
CA GLY A 41 6.14 -6.45 -11.74
C GLY A 41 6.75 -5.17 -12.32
N TYR A 42 7.26 -5.28 -13.55
CA TYR A 42 7.83 -4.16 -14.28
C TYR A 42 6.77 -3.14 -14.74
N GLY A 43 7.24 -1.98 -15.16
CA GLY A 43 6.39 -0.94 -15.78
C GLY A 43 6.12 -1.19 -17.26
N GLU A 44 5.41 -0.25 -17.87
CA GLU A 44 5.06 -0.24 -19.29
C GLU A 44 5.41 1.12 -19.91
N SER A 45 5.58 1.17 -21.23
CA SER A 45 5.84 2.42 -21.95
C SER A 45 4.53 3.15 -22.28
N ALA A 46 4.13 4.09 -21.42
CA ALA A 46 3.00 4.98 -21.65
C ALA A 46 3.10 6.26 -20.80
N PRO A 47 2.27 7.29 -21.06
CA PRO A 47 2.16 8.46 -20.18
C PRO A 47 1.76 8.08 -18.74
N ALA A 48 2.33 8.78 -17.75
CA ALA A 48 2.15 8.48 -16.33
C ALA A 48 0.67 8.53 -15.87
N ASP A 49 -0.13 9.44 -16.43
CA ASP A 49 -1.57 9.58 -16.16
C ASP A 49 -2.39 8.36 -16.62
N LYS A 50 -1.84 7.55 -17.52
CA LYS A 50 -2.40 6.25 -17.92
C LYS A 50 -1.86 5.11 -17.07
N LEU A 51 -0.57 5.16 -16.73
CA LEU A 51 0.08 4.09 -15.96
C LEU A 51 -0.41 4.02 -14.51
N PHE A 52 -0.63 5.14 -13.83
CA PHE A 52 -1.10 5.10 -12.43
C PHE A 52 -2.45 4.37 -12.29
N PRO A 53 -3.51 4.72 -13.05
CA PRO A 53 -4.76 3.94 -13.01
C PRO A 53 -4.57 2.49 -13.45
N TYR A 54 -3.76 2.24 -14.48
CA TYR A 54 -3.49 0.89 -14.97
C TYR A 54 -2.88 -0.02 -13.90
N PHE A 55 -1.95 0.51 -13.09
CA PHE A 55 -1.35 -0.22 -11.97
C PHE A 55 -2.13 -0.10 -10.65
N GLY A 56 -3.31 0.53 -10.67
CA GLY A 56 -4.20 0.61 -9.51
C GLY A 56 -3.87 1.73 -8.50
N PHE A 57 -3.03 2.70 -8.87
CA PHE A 57 -2.80 3.90 -8.06
C PHE A 57 -3.90 4.93 -8.31
N THR A 58 -5.11 4.61 -7.84
CA THR A 58 -6.25 5.52 -7.85
C THR A 58 -6.78 5.70 -6.43
N VAL A 59 -7.47 6.81 -6.20
CA VAL A 59 -8.09 7.08 -4.90
C VAL A 59 -9.11 5.99 -4.57
N GLU A 60 -9.89 5.58 -5.56
CA GLU A 60 -10.95 4.58 -5.42
C GLU A 60 -10.38 3.23 -4.97
N ASN A 61 -9.28 2.78 -5.58
CA ASN A 61 -8.65 1.51 -5.20
C ASN A 61 -8.03 1.60 -3.80
N VAL A 62 -7.42 2.73 -3.42
CA VAL A 62 -6.89 2.92 -2.05
C VAL A 62 -8.03 2.86 -1.02
N VAL A 63 -9.16 3.51 -1.28
CA VAL A 63 -10.34 3.47 -0.41
C VAL A 63 -10.89 2.05 -0.31
N GLU A 64 -10.99 1.33 -1.42
CA GLU A 64 -11.42 -0.08 -1.42
C GLU A 64 -10.51 -0.95 -0.53
N LYS A 65 -9.18 -0.80 -0.62
CA LYS A 65 -8.25 -1.55 0.23
C LYS A 65 -8.36 -1.16 1.69
N ALA A 66 -8.57 0.12 2.00
CA ALA A 66 -8.78 0.58 3.37
C ALA A 66 -10.06 0.00 4.00
N LEU A 67 -11.12 -0.21 3.22
CA LEU A 67 -12.37 -0.82 3.70
C LEU A 67 -12.28 -2.35 3.84
N SER A 68 -11.25 -2.98 3.28
CA SER A 68 -11.08 -4.45 3.28
C SER A 68 -10.27 -5.00 4.46
N VAL A 69 -9.67 -4.13 5.28
CA VAL A 69 -8.74 -4.48 6.38
C VAL A 69 -9.28 -4.15 7.77
#